data_AF-C2XPN5-F1
#
_entry.id   AF-C2XPN5-F1
#
_cell.length_a   1.000
_cell.length_b   1.000
_cell.length_c   1.000
_cell.angle_alpha   90.00
_cell.angle_beta   90.00
_cell.angle_gamma   90.00
#
_symmetry.space_group_name_H-M   'P 1'
#
loop_
_entity.id
_entity.type
_entity.pdbx_description
1 polymer ?
#
loop_
_entity_poly.entity_id
_entity_poly.type
_entity_poly.pdbx_seq_one_letter_code
_entity_poly.pdbx_strand_id
1 'polypeptide(L)'
;MYIVNGLHLTFSKGSSIYEGMPGATGHFIPSFLFIGQGSVLGIPVPVIIMLSVVLIAYLFLEKTTYGRFFYMTGGNREAARLAGIPTDRYRVYAYMISGLLASIGGIILCSRVGTGQVSAGAPLLMDAVAAAYIGYAMFGAKKPNVIGTFLGSVLIGIILNGLTMMNVPYYAQDIIKGSILITALAFSFIKKKRK
;
A
#
# COMPACT_ATOMS: atom_id res chain seq x y z
N MET A 1 5.28 12.26 8.93
CA MET A 1 6.16 11.73 7.86
C MET A 1 7.47 12.52 7.75
N TYR A 2 7.45 13.84 7.53
CA TYR A 2 8.70 14.62 7.35
C TYR A 2 9.69 14.58 8.53
N ILE A 3 9.21 14.63 9.78
CA ILE A 3 10.08 14.53 10.97
C ILE A 3 10.76 13.15 11.05
N VAL A 4 10.02 12.09 10.76
CA VAL A 4 10.53 10.71 10.77
C VAL A 4 11.53 10.50 9.63
N ASN A 5 11.23 11.00 8.42
CA ASN A 5 12.17 11.00 7.31
C ASN A 5 13.43 11.82 7.64
N GLY A 6 13.28 12.99 8.27
CA GLY A 6 14.39 13.81 8.71
C GLY A 6 15.29 13.08 9.70
N LEU A 7 14.72 12.43 10.72
CA LEU A 7 15.46 11.59 11.66
C LEU A 7 16.21 10.46 10.94
N HIS A 8 15.55 9.72 10.03
CA HIS A 8 16.19 8.66 9.25
C HIS A 8 17.33 9.18 8.36
N LEU A 9 17.17 10.35 7.76
CA LEU A 9 18.20 10.99 6.93
C LEU A 9 19.38 11.47 7.77
N THR A 10 19.14 11.95 9.00
CA THR A 10 20.20 12.30 9.94
C THR A 10 21.04 11.09 10.33
N PHE A 11 20.40 9.95 10.60
CA PHE A 11 21.12 8.70 10.93
C PHE A 11 21.83 8.07 9.72
N SER A 12 21.22 8.11 8.53
CA SER A 12 21.81 7.55 7.30
C SER A 12 22.79 8.50 6.59
N LYS A 13 22.94 9.74 7.08
CA LYS A 13 23.68 10.83 6.40
C LYS A 13 23.25 11.01 4.93
N GLY A 14 21.99 10.69 4.61
CA GLY A 14 21.45 10.71 3.25
C GLY A 14 21.96 9.61 2.31
N SER A 15 22.77 8.66 2.79
CA SER A 15 23.29 7.55 1.99
C SER A 15 22.39 6.32 2.06
N SER A 16 22.29 5.56 0.96
CA SER A 16 21.65 4.24 0.98
C SER A 16 22.49 3.28 1.81
N ILE A 17 21.85 2.53 2.71
CA ILE A 17 22.53 1.50 3.50
C ILE A 17 22.57 0.21 2.69
N TYR A 18 23.75 -0.26 2.30
CA TYR A 18 23.93 -1.49 1.54
C TYR A 18 25.09 -2.31 2.10
N GLU A 19 25.12 -3.59 1.76
CA GLU A 19 26.17 -4.51 2.22
C GLU A 19 27.54 -4.08 1.71
N GLY A 20 28.51 -3.91 2.61
CA GLY A 20 29.85 -3.43 2.27
C GLY A 20 29.98 -1.92 2.08
N MET A 21 29.01 -1.11 2.53
CA MET A 21 29.15 0.35 2.56
C MET A 21 30.37 0.78 3.41
N PRO A 22 31.17 1.77 2.96
CA PRO A 22 32.29 2.29 3.76
C PRO A 22 31.79 2.80 5.12
N GLY A 23 32.23 2.14 6.21
CA GLY A 23 31.81 2.45 7.58
C GLY A 23 30.74 1.52 8.18
N ALA A 24 30.24 0.52 7.44
CA ALA A 24 29.33 -0.50 7.93
C ALA A 24 29.82 -1.91 7.56
N THR A 25 30.23 -2.68 8.56
CA THR A 25 30.71 -4.08 8.45
C THR A 25 29.60 -5.10 8.67
N GLY A 26 28.34 -4.71 8.45
CA GLY A 26 27.18 -5.57 8.65
C GLY A 26 26.78 -6.31 7.37
N HIS A 27 26.51 -7.61 7.49
CA HIS A 27 25.88 -8.42 6.45
C HIS A 27 24.37 -8.48 6.68
N PHE A 28 23.59 -8.48 5.61
CA PHE A 28 22.16 -8.77 5.76
C PHE A 28 21.97 -10.23 6.18
N ILE A 29 21.12 -10.45 7.17
CA ILE A 29 20.83 -11.79 7.66
C ILE A 29 20.17 -12.56 6.50
N PRO A 30 20.63 -13.78 6.14
CA PRO A 30 20.06 -14.53 5.02
C PRO A 30 18.55 -14.78 5.14
N SER A 31 18.04 -14.94 6.37
CA SER A 31 16.61 -15.06 6.65
C SER A 31 15.82 -13.79 6.34
N PHE A 32 16.43 -12.61 6.46
CA PHE A 32 15.81 -11.35 6.08
C PHE A 32 15.71 -11.21 4.56
N LEU A 33 16.78 -11.54 3.82
CA LEU A 33 16.76 -11.55 2.36
C LEU A 33 15.77 -12.59 1.81
N PHE A 34 15.61 -13.73 2.50
CA PHE A 34 14.64 -14.75 2.11
C PHE A 34 13.19 -14.24 2.10
N ILE A 35 12.83 -13.24 2.90
CA ILE A 35 11.49 -12.63 2.90
C ILE A 35 11.20 -11.95 1.55
N GLY A 36 12.19 -11.27 0.97
CA GLY A 36 12.06 -10.47 -0.24
C GLY A 36 12.46 -11.20 -1.53
N GLN A 37 13.42 -12.11 -1.44
CA GLN A 37 14.06 -12.79 -2.57
C GLN A 37 13.86 -14.31 -2.56
N GLY A 38 13.41 -14.89 -1.44
CA GLY A 38 13.18 -16.31 -1.30
C GLY A 38 11.96 -16.80 -2.09
N SER A 39 11.97 -18.09 -2.40
CA SER A 39 10.83 -18.79 -2.97
C SER A 39 10.54 -20.06 -2.18
N VAL A 40 9.25 -20.37 -2.02
CA VAL A 40 8.77 -21.60 -1.40
C VAL A 40 7.93 -22.32 -2.45
N LEU A 41 8.30 -23.56 -2.79
CA LEU A 41 7.61 -24.38 -3.79
C LEU A 41 7.46 -23.67 -5.17
N GLY A 42 8.45 -22.85 -5.55
CA GLY A 42 8.45 -22.07 -6.80
C GLY A 42 7.64 -20.77 -6.76
N ILE A 43 6.99 -20.45 -5.63
CA ILE A 43 6.24 -19.19 -5.44
C ILE A 43 7.10 -18.22 -4.63
N PRO A 44 7.32 -16.97 -5.10
CA PRO A 44 8.03 -15.96 -4.32
C PRO A 44 7.35 -15.70 -2.98
N VAL A 45 8.12 -15.66 -1.89
CA VAL A 45 7.64 -15.37 -0.53
C VAL A 45 6.82 -14.07 -0.45
N PRO A 46 7.19 -12.97 -1.15
CA PRO A 46 6.37 -11.75 -1.17
C PRO A 46 4.93 -11.96 -1.64
N VAL A 47 4.71 -12.87 -2.60
CA VAL A 47 3.38 -13.18 -3.13
C VAL A 47 2.56 -13.93 -2.08
N ILE A 48 3.19 -14.86 -1.36
CA ILE A 48 2.54 -15.61 -0.27
C ILE A 48 2.09 -14.64 0.82
N ILE A 49 2.98 -13.74 1.27
CA ILE A 49 2.66 -12.74 2.30
C ILE A 49 1.52 -11.84 1.83
N MET A 50 1.57 -11.36 0.58
CA MET A 50 0.51 -10.54 0.00
C MET A 50 -0.84 -11.28 0.03
N LEU A 51 -0.90 -12.53 -0.44
CA LEU A 51 -2.13 -13.33 -0.46
C LEU A 51 -2.66 -13.57 0.95
N SER A 52 -1.79 -13.87 1.92
CA SER A 52 -2.18 -14.01 3.32
C SER A 52 -2.78 -12.72 3.87
N VAL A 53 -2.17 -11.56 3.60
CA VAL A 53 -2.67 -10.25 4.04
C VAL A 53 -4.02 -9.94 3.39
N VAL A 54 -4.17 -10.18 2.09
CA VAL A 54 -5.44 -9.98 1.36
C VAL A 54 -6.53 -10.88 1.94
N LEU A 55 -6.23 -12.15 2.23
CA LEU A 55 -7.17 -13.10 2.82
C LEU A 55 -7.61 -12.67 4.23
N ILE A 56 -6.66 -12.27 5.08
CA ILE A 56 -6.95 -11.78 6.44
C ILE A 56 -7.80 -10.51 6.37
N ALA A 57 -7.44 -9.57 5.49
CA ALA A 57 -8.20 -8.34 5.28
C ALA A 57 -9.62 -8.64 4.76
N TYR A 58 -9.75 -9.57 3.83
CA TYR A 58 -11.04 -10.00 3.29
C TYR A 58 -11.94 -10.61 4.37
N LEU A 59 -11.42 -11.56 5.15
CA LEU A 59 -12.16 -12.16 6.25
C LEU A 59 -12.52 -11.13 7.32
N PHE A 60 -11.59 -10.24 7.67
CA PHE A 60 -11.85 -9.19 8.65
C PHE A 60 -12.92 -8.21 8.18
N LEU A 61 -12.84 -7.70 6.94
CA LEU A 61 -13.78 -6.68 6.46
C LEU A 61 -15.15 -7.25 6.09
N GLU A 62 -15.22 -8.44 5.47
CA GLU A 62 -16.49 -8.99 4.98
C GLU A 62 -17.21 -9.90 5.97
N LYS A 63 -16.47 -10.67 6.78
CA LYS A 63 -17.07 -11.68 7.67
C LYS A 63 -17.24 -11.20 9.11
N THR A 64 -16.54 -10.14 9.55
CA THR A 64 -16.65 -9.68 10.95
C THR A 64 -17.58 -8.48 11.13
N THR A 65 -18.20 -8.40 12.31
CA THR A 65 -19.03 -7.25 12.73
C THR A 65 -18.20 -5.96 12.80
N TYR A 66 -16.93 -6.06 13.22
CA TYR A 66 -16.02 -4.91 13.26
C TYR A 66 -15.77 -4.33 11.87
N GLY A 67 -15.58 -5.19 10.85
CA GLY A 67 -15.46 -4.78 9.45
C GLY A 67 -16.66 -3.94 8.98
N ARG A 68 -17.88 -4.32 9.36
CA ARG A 68 -19.10 -3.54 9.04
C ARG A 68 -19.10 -2.15 9.67
N PHE A 69 -18.60 -2.03 10.91
CA PHE A 69 -18.47 -0.72 11.56
C PHE A 69 -17.45 0.19 10.85
N PHE A 70 -16.37 -0.37 10.28
CA PHE A 70 -15.45 0.39 9.42
C PHE A 70 -16.16 0.92 8.17
N TYR A 71 -16.97 0.08 7.50
CA TYR A 71 -17.74 0.50 6.33
C TYR A 71 -18.76 1.60 6.64
N MET A 72 -19.49 1.47 7.74
CA MET A 72 -20.46 2.48 8.18
C MET A 72 -19.79 3.80 8.53
N THR A 73 -18.67 3.75 9.25
CA THR A 73 -17.89 4.92 9.63
C THR A 73 -17.32 5.66 8.40
N GLY A 74 -16.88 4.92 7.38
CA GLY A 74 -16.38 5.49 6.13
C GLY A 74 -17.45 6.08 5.20
N GLY A 75 -18.69 5.56 5.26
CA GLY A 75 -19.80 6.05 4.44
C GLY A 75 -20.41 7.36 4.96
N ASN A 76 -20.81 7.37 6.23
CA ASN A 76 -21.33 8.57 6.90
C ASN A 76 -21.03 8.52 8.40
N ARG A 77 -20.10 9.38 8.83
CA ARG A 77 -19.66 9.45 10.23
C ARG A 77 -20.76 9.87 11.19
N GLU A 78 -21.59 10.85 10.80
CA GLU A 78 -22.65 11.34 11.67
C GLU A 78 -23.74 10.29 11.86
N ALA A 79 -24.15 9.63 10.77
CA ALA A 79 -25.11 8.53 10.83
C ALA A 79 -24.59 7.36 11.69
N ALA A 80 -23.32 6.99 11.56
CA ALA A 80 -22.72 5.93 12.37
C ALA A 80 -22.65 6.31 13.86
N ARG A 81 -22.37 7.57 14.18
CA ARG A 81 -22.36 8.08 15.56
C ARG A 81 -23.77 8.08 16.17
N LEU A 82 -24.79 8.49 15.41
CA LEU A 82 -26.20 8.43 15.83
C LEU A 82 -26.68 6.99 16.03
N ALA A 83 -26.13 6.03 15.29
CA ALA A 83 -26.38 4.59 15.47
C ALA A 83 -25.62 3.97 16.68
N GLY A 84 -24.95 4.78 17.51
CA GLY A 84 -24.26 4.32 18.72
C GLY A 84 -22.87 3.72 18.48
N ILE A 85 -22.32 3.82 17.26
CA ILE A 85 -20.98 3.30 16.96
C ILE A 85 -19.93 4.33 17.40
N PRO A 86 -18.92 3.96 18.23
CA PRO A 86 -17.84 4.86 18.64
C PRO A 86 -16.85 5.10 17.48
N THR A 87 -17.27 5.91 16.50
CA THR A 87 -16.53 6.18 15.25
C THR A 87 -15.08 6.63 15.47
N ASP A 88 -14.81 7.39 16.54
CA ASP A 88 -13.47 7.88 16.85
C ASP A 88 -12.48 6.75 17.16
N ARG A 89 -12.91 5.71 17.88
CA ARG A 89 -12.07 4.55 18.21
C ARG A 89 -11.76 3.73 16.96
N TYR A 90 -12.76 3.48 16.13
CA TYR A 90 -12.57 2.76 14.87
C TYR A 90 -11.65 3.51 13.90
N ARG A 91 -11.67 4.85 13.92
CA ARG A 91 -10.73 5.65 13.13
C ARG A 91 -9.28 5.47 13.60
N VAL A 92 -9.05 5.46 14.91
CA VAL A 92 -7.72 5.19 15.48
C VAL A 92 -7.25 3.79 15.08
N TYR A 93 -8.11 2.78 15.20
CA TYR A 93 -7.77 1.42 14.76
C TYR A 93 -7.49 1.33 13.26
N ALA A 94 -8.22 2.07 12.41
CA ALA A 94 -7.95 2.11 10.97
C ALA A 94 -6.53 2.60 10.67
N TYR A 95 -6.12 3.69 11.33
CA TYR A 95 -4.76 4.23 11.15
C TYR A 95 -3.68 3.30 11.70
N MET A 96 -3.93 2.63 12.84
CA MET A 96 -3.00 1.63 13.38
C MET A 96 -2.82 0.44 12.44
N ILE A 97 -3.92 -0.12 11.93
CA ILE A 97 -3.88 -1.24 10.97
C ILE A 97 -3.17 -0.81 9.68
N SER A 98 -3.46 0.39 9.16
CA SER A 98 -2.77 0.93 7.99
C SER A 98 -1.27 1.07 8.22
N GLY A 99 -0.84 1.52 9.40
CA GLY A 99 0.59 1.62 9.75
C GLY A 99 1.26 0.25 9.85
N LEU A 100 0.58 -0.74 10.44
CA LEU A 100 1.07 -2.11 10.52
C LEU A 100 1.24 -2.73 9.12
N LEU A 101 0.25 -2.59 8.25
CA LEU A 101 0.31 -3.06 6.86
C LEU A 101 1.42 -2.37 6.06
N ALA A 102 1.58 -1.05 6.25
CA ALA A 102 2.66 -0.28 5.62
C ALA A 102 4.05 -0.75 6.09
N SER A 103 4.20 -1.09 7.38
CA SER A 103 5.44 -1.64 7.92
C SER A 103 5.80 -2.99 7.28
N ILE A 104 4.83 -3.90 7.15
CA ILE A 104 5.03 -5.19 6.45
C ILE A 104 5.47 -4.96 5.00
N GLY A 105 4.80 -4.06 4.27
CA GLY A 105 5.18 -3.71 2.90
C GLY A 105 6.60 -3.11 2.80
N GLY A 106 6.99 -2.27 3.77
CA GLY A 106 8.34 -1.71 3.86
C GLY A 106 9.41 -2.77 4.11
N ILE A 107 9.16 -3.74 4.99
CA ILE A 107 10.08 -4.86 5.26
C ILE A 107 10.29 -5.69 3.98
N ILE A 108 9.22 -5.98 3.24
CA ILE A 108 9.30 -6.70 1.95
C ILE A 108 10.09 -5.90 0.92
N LEU A 109 9.88 -4.58 0.83
CA LEU A 109 10.63 -3.74 -0.10
C LEU A 109 12.13 -3.72 0.23
N CYS A 110 12.49 -3.50 1.49
CA CYS A 110 13.88 -3.48 1.94
C CYS A 110 14.57 -4.82 1.71
N SER A 111 13.92 -5.94 2.05
CA SER A 111 14.46 -7.28 1.81
C SER A 111 14.58 -7.61 0.31
N ARG A 112 13.66 -7.13 -0.53
CA ARG A 112 13.71 -7.33 -1.99
C ARG A 112 14.87 -6.59 -2.63
N VAL A 113 15.03 -5.30 -2.29
CA VAL A 113 16.06 -4.44 -2.88
C VAL A 113 17.46 -4.76 -2.30
N GLY A 114 17.53 -5.31 -1.08
CA GLY A 114 18.81 -5.58 -0.40
C GLY A 114 19.57 -4.31 -0.02
N THR A 115 18.90 -3.15 -0.06
CA THR A 115 19.43 -1.87 0.38
C THR A 115 18.37 -1.10 1.15
N GLY A 116 18.78 -0.41 2.22
CA GLY A 116 17.95 0.47 3.02
C GLY A 116 18.05 1.89 2.50
N GLN A 117 17.17 2.27 1.58
CA GLN A 117 17.04 3.64 1.10
C GLN A 117 15.76 4.27 1.65
N VAL A 118 15.89 5.36 2.42
CA VAL A 118 14.79 6.02 3.13
C VAL A 118 13.65 6.45 2.19
N SER A 119 14.01 6.85 0.96
CA SER A 119 13.05 7.38 -0.02
C SER A 119 12.37 6.30 -0.87
N ALA A 120 12.79 5.02 -0.77
CA ALA A 120 12.29 3.96 -1.64
C ALA A 120 10.79 3.68 -1.47
N GLY A 121 10.22 3.96 -0.30
CA GLY A 121 8.80 3.74 0.00
C GLY A 121 7.87 4.88 -0.42
N ALA A 122 8.39 6.08 -0.70
CA ALA A 122 7.55 7.25 -1.03
C ALA A 122 6.64 7.05 -2.25
N PRO A 123 7.09 6.44 -3.35
CA PRO A 123 6.25 6.23 -4.55
C PRO A 123 5.09 5.27 -4.31
N LEU A 124 5.27 4.31 -3.42
CA LEU A 124 4.27 3.27 -3.13
C LEU A 124 3.03 3.83 -2.42
N LEU A 125 3.14 4.99 -1.78
CA LEU A 125 2.00 5.65 -1.15
C LEU A 125 0.94 6.04 -2.20
N MET A 126 1.38 6.63 -3.31
CA MET A 126 0.49 7.05 -4.39
C MET A 126 -0.09 5.84 -5.12
N ASP A 127 0.75 4.83 -5.37
CA ASP A 127 0.32 3.57 -6.00
C ASP A 127 -0.74 2.85 -5.15
N ALA A 128 -0.59 2.84 -3.81
CA ALA A 128 -1.56 2.26 -2.89
C ALA A 128 -2.91 2.99 -2.90
N VAL A 129 -2.89 4.34 -2.90
CA VAL A 129 -4.12 5.14 -3.00
C VAL A 129 -4.81 4.90 -4.34
N ALA A 130 -4.05 4.92 -5.45
CA ALA A 130 -4.60 4.67 -6.77
C ALA A 130 -5.21 3.27 -6.89
N ALA A 131 -4.55 2.23 -6.36
CA ALA A 131 -5.07 0.87 -6.33
C ALA A 131 -6.39 0.77 -5.57
N ALA A 132 -6.50 1.42 -4.40
CA ALA A 132 -7.73 1.45 -3.61
C ALA A 132 -8.87 2.17 -4.34
N TYR A 133 -8.59 3.27 -5.04
CA TYR A 133 -9.60 4.01 -5.81
C TYR A 133 -10.06 3.27 -7.06
N ILE A 134 -9.13 2.63 -7.79
CA ILE A 134 -9.48 1.75 -8.91
C ILE A 134 -10.39 0.63 -8.39
N GLY A 135 -10.00 -0.03 -7.29
CA GLY A 135 -10.77 -1.08 -6.67
C GLY A 135 -12.18 -0.66 -6.21
N TYR A 136 -12.33 0.58 -5.72
CA TYR A 136 -13.62 1.16 -5.35
C TYR A 136 -14.58 1.32 -6.54
N ALA A 137 -14.04 1.61 -7.73
CA ALA A 137 -14.82 1.76 -8.96
C ALA A 137 -15.15 0.40 -9.63
N MET A 138 -14.35 -0.64 -9.37
CA MET A 138 -14.57 -1.98 -9.90
C MET A 138 -15.86 -2.62 -9.36
N PHE A 139 -16.45 -3.53 -10.16
CA PHE A 139 -17.71 -4.25 -9.87
C PHE A 139 -18.96 -3.37 -9.71
N GLY A 140 -18.90 -2.07 -10.03
CA GLY A 140 -20.06 -1.18 -9.96
C GLY A 140 -20.62 -0.97 -8.55
N ALA A 141 -19.96 -1.50 -7.52
CA ALA A 141 -20.49 -1.61 -6.17
C ALA A 141 -20.49 -0.29 -5.39
N LYS A 142 -19.77 0.76 -5.84
CA LYS A 142 -19.62 2.06 -5.12
C LYS A 142 -19.31 1.89 -3.63
N LYS A 143 -18.64 0.80 -3.29
CA LYS A 143 -18.33 0.37 -1.92
C LYS A 143 -16.87 -0.08 -1.90
N PRO A 144 -16.11 0.22 -0.84
CA PRO A 144 -14.74 -0.27 -0.74
C PRO A 144 -14.77 -1.80 -0.70
N ASN A 145 -13.94 -2.47 -1.50
CA ASN A 145 -13.91 -3.93 -1.56
C ASN A 145 -12.46 -4.40 -1.57
N VAL A 146 -12.15 -5.43 -0.78
CA VAL A 146 -10.79 -5.96 -0.68
C VAL A 146 -10.35 -6.58 -2.01
N ILE A 147 -11.23 -7.34 -2.66
CA ILE A 147 -10.98 -7.97 -3.97
C ILE A 147 -10.73 -6.90 -5.05
N GLY A 148 -11.51 -5.81 -5.03
CA GLY A 148 -11.32 -4.69 -5.96
C GLY A 148 -9.95 -4.05 -5.79
N THR A 149 -9.54 -3.78 -4.55
CA THR A 149 -8.22 -3.20 -4.26
C THR A 149 -7.07 -4.12 -4.66
N PHE A 150 -7.23 -5.44 -4.47
CA PHE A 150 -6.26 -6.43 -4.93
C PHE A 150 -6.11 -6.43 -6.47
N LEU A 151 -7.21 -6.42 -7.21
CA LEU A 151 -7.16 -6.33 -8.67
C LEU A 151 -6.58 -4.97 -9.11
N GLY A 152 -6.93 -3.89 -8.43
CA GLY A 152 -6.38 -2.55 -8.65
C GLY A 152 -4.86 -2.50 -8.43
N SER A 153 -4.35 -3.14 -7.38
CA SER A 153 -2.90 -3.18 -7.11
C SER A 153 -2.15 -4.02 -8.13
N VAL A 154 -2.72 -5.14 -8.57
CA VAL A 154 -2.17 -5.95 -9.67
C VAL A 154 -2.14 -5.15 -10.97
N LEU A 155 -3.21 -4.44 -11.31
CA LEU A 155 -3.28 -3.61 -12.51
C LEU A 155 -2.21 -2.51 -12.50
N ILE A 156 -2.07 -1.79 -11.38
CA ILE A 156 -0.99 -0.80 -11.23
C ILE A 156 0.37 -1.47 -11.34
N GLY A 157 0.58 -2.62 -10.69
CA GLY A 157 1.81 -3.39 -10.80
C GLY A 157 2.16 -3.72 -12.26
N ILE A 158 1.18 -4.17 -13.06
CA ILE A 158 1.39 -4.47 -14.48
C ILE A 158 1.75 -3.21 -15.26
N ILE A 159 1.04 -2.09 -15.04
CA ILE A 159 1.36 -0.82 -15.72
C ILE A 159 2.79 -0.38 -15.40
N LEU A 160 3.19 -0.41 -14.12
CA LEU A 160 4.52 0.04 -13.71
C LEU A 160 5.63 -0.86 -14.26
N ASN A 161 5.44 -2.17 -14.22
CA ASN A 161 6.38 -3.10 -14.83
C ASN A 161 6.44 -2.91 -16.35
N GLY A 162 5.30 -2.71 -17.02
CA GLY A 162 5.24 -2.43 -18.46
C GLY A 162 5.98 -1.15 -18.84
N LEU A 163 5.74 -0.04 -18.14
CA LEU A 163 6.45 1.23 -18.35
C LEU A 163 7.96 1.08 -18.12
N THR A 164 8.34 0.29 -17.11
CA THR A 164 9.75 0.00 -16.82
C THR A 164 10.38 -0.83 -17.95
N MET A 165 9.69 -1.84 -18.47
CA MET A 165 10.15 -2.63 -19.61
C MET A 165 10.28 -1.80 -20.90
N MET A 166 9.42 -0.80 -21.06
CA MET A 166 9.50 0.19 -22.14
C MET A 166 10.61 1.23 -21.94
N ASN A 167 11.44 1.09 -20.89
CA ASN A 167 12.50 2.05 -20.54
C ASN A 167 11.98 3.49 -20.34
N VAL A 168 10.72 3.64 -19.91
CA VAL A 168 10.15 4.96 -19.62
C VAL A 168 10.84 5.52 -18.37
N PRO A 169 11.41 6.72 -18.42
CA PRO A 169 12.15 7.28 -17.30
C PRO A 169 11.24 7.55 -16.10
N TYR A 170 11.80 7.46 -14.90
CA TYR A 170 11.06 7.48 -13.64
C TYR A 170 10.18 8.74 -13.46
N TYR A 171 10.65 9.92 -13.89
CA TYR A 171 9.86 11.15 -13.82
C TYR A 171 8.60 11.10 -14.69
N ALA A 172 8.65 10.43 -15.85
CA ALA A 172 7.49 10.25 -16.71
C ALA A 172 6.52 9.22 -16.10
N GLN A 173 7.03 8.21 -15.39
CA GLN A 173 6.18 7.28 -14.65
C GLN A 173 5.38 8.00 -13.56
N ASP A 174 5.99 8.94 -12.82
CA ASP A 174 5.28 9.73 -11.80
C ASP A 174 4.17 10.62 -12.39
N ILE A 175 4.41 11.22 -13.56
CA ILE A 175 3.38 11.97 -14.29
C ILE A 175 2.22 11.05 -14.68
N ILE A 176 2.52 9.86 -15.20
CA ILE A 176 1.52 8.87 -15.59
C ILE A 176 0.72 8.41 -14.36
N LYS A 177 1.37 8.07 -13.24
CA LYS A 177 0.70 7.73 -11.97
C LYS A 177 -0.27 8.83 -11.52
N GLY A 178 0.18 10.08 -11.56
CA GLY A 178 -0.64 11.25 -11.26
C GLY A 178 -1.86 11.36 -12.18
N SER A 179 -1.65 11.21 -13.48
CA SER A 179 -2.74 11.26 -14.46
C SER A 179 -3.78 10.15 -14.26
N ILE A 180 -3.34 8.93 -13.94
CA ILE A 180 -4.22 7.79 -13.66
C ILE A 180 -5.07 8.08 -12.42
N LEU A 181 -4.46 8.59 -11.35
CA LEU A 181 -5.16 8.94 -10.12
C LEU A 181 -6.20 10.04 -10.35
N ILE A 182 -5.82 11.14 -11.02
CA ILE A 182 -6.74 12.24 -11.36
C ILE A 182 -7.89 11.71 -12.19
N THR A 183 -7.61 10.89 -13.20
CA THR A 183 -8.63 10.31 -14.09
C THR A 183 -9.58 9.40 -13.30
N ALA A 184 -9.05 8.51 -12.46
CA ALA A 184 -9.84 7.62 -11.61
C ALA A 184 -10.75 8.40 -10.65
N LEU A 185 -10.22 9.46 -10.04
CA LEU A 185 -10.99 10.35 -9.16
C LEU A 185 -12.05 11.12 -9.94
N ALA A 186 -11.70 11.71 -11.08
CA ALA A 186 -12.62 12.47 -11.92
C ALA A 186 -13.81 11.61 -12.35
N PHE A 187 -13.57 10.38 -12.81
CA PHE A 187 -14.65 9.43 -13.12
C PHE A 187 -15.49 9.06 -11.90
N SER A 188 -14.86 8.89 -10.73
CA SER A 188 -15.57 8.61 -9.48
C SER A 188 -16.49 9.77 -9.06
N PHE A 189 -16.03 11.02 -9.15
CA PHE A 189 -16.79 12.21 -8.77
C PHE A 189 -17.86 12.62 -9.79
N ILE A 190 -17.56 12.58 -11.09
CA ILE A 190 -18.50 12.95 -12.16
C ILE A 190 -19.76 12.08 -12.11
N LYS A 191 -19.61 10.79 -11.80
CA LYS A 191 -20.76 9.88 -11.66
C LYS A 191 -21.56 10.08 -10.37
N LYS A 192 -21.04 10.80 -9.37
CA LYS A 192 -21.75 11.12 -8.12
C LYS A 192 -22.79 12.23 -8.30
N LYS A 193 -22.58 13.14 -9.27
CA LYS A 193 -23.49 14.28 -9.55
C LYS A 193 -24.78 13.89 -10.32
N ARG A 194 -25.01 12.60 -10.56
CA ARG A 194 -26.19 12.07 -11.29
C ARG A 194 -27.24 11.39 -10.39
N LYS A 195 -27.28 11.72 -9.10
CA LYS A 195 -28.40 11.40 -8.20
C LYS A 195 -28.69 12.58 -7.30
#